data_AF-A0A1F2TUQ1-F1
#
_entry.id   AF-A0A1F2TUQ1-F1
#
_cell.length_a   1.000
_cell.length_b   1.000
_cell.length_c   1.000
_cell.angle_alpha   90.00
_cell.angle_beta   90.00
_cell.angle_gamma   90.00
#
_symmetry.space_group_name_H-M   'P 1'
#
loop_
_entity.id
_entity.type
_entity.pdbx_description
1 polymer ?
#
loop_
_entity_poly.entity_id
_entity_poly.type
_entity_poly.pdbx_seq_one_letter_code
_entity_poly.pdbx_strand_id
1 'polypeptide(L)' 'MTAVFAICSPQTQAGKILGIPQPHVSDLMRGRARAFSAERLMEFLAALGHDVEVRVKPARKAHGHVSVVVAA' A
#
# COMPACT_ATOMS: atom_id res chain seq x y z
N MET A 1 6.60 9.60 3.76
CA MET A 1 5.60 9.61 2.67
C MET A 1 6.14 10.14 1.33
N THR A 2 7.38 10.62 1.26
CA THR A 2 7.95 11.21 0.04
C THR A 2 8.54 10.20 -0.96
N ALA A 3 8.82 8.96 -0.54
CA ALA A 3 9.51 7.98 -1.39
C ALA A 3 8.62 7.29 -2.45
N VAL A 4 7.30 7.25 -2.25
CA VAL A 4 6.35 6.66 -3.23
C VAL A 4 6.10 7.60 -4.43
N PHE A 5 6.43 8.88 -4.29
CA PHE A 5 6.16 9.92 -5.30
C PHE A 5 7.06 9.85 -6.55
N ALA A 6 8.20 9.16 -6.51
CA ALA A 6 9.22 9.27 -7.56
C ALA A 6 9.17 8.18 -8.66
N ILE A 7 8.31 7.15 -8.55
CA ILE A 7 8.43 5.94 -9.38
C ILE A 7 7.51 5.92 -10.63
N CYS A 8 6.50 6.79 -10.75
CA CYS A 8 5.53 6.70 -11.87
C CYS A 8 5.30 8.02 -12.61
N SER A 9 6.08 8.25 -13.68
CA SER A 9 5.58 8.94 -14.87
C SER A 9 4.46 8.09 -15.51
N PRO A 10 3.54 8.72 -16.29
CA PRO A 10 2.16 9.13 -15.97
C PRO A 10 1.22 8.09 -15.28
N GLN A 11 0.09 8.55 -14.71
CA GLN A 11 -0.87 7.74 -13.92
C GLN A 11 -1.35 6.45 -14.61
N THR A 12 -1.35 6.42 -15.95
CA THR A 12 -1.70 5.24 -16.75
C THR A 12 -0.72 4.09 -16.58
N GLN A 13 0.58 4.38 -16.41
CA GLN A 13 1.61 3.36 -16.20
C GLN A 13 1.51 2.75 -14.81
N ALA A 14 1.24 3.58 -13.79
CA ALA A 14 0.96 3.12 -12.44
C ALA A 14 -0.26 2.20 -12.39
N GLY A 15 -1.33 2.49 -13.16
CA GLY A 15 -2.51 1.62 -13.23
C GLY A 15 -2.22 0.23 -13.79
N LYS A 16 -1.31 0.14 -14.78
CA LYS A 16 -0.86 -1.14 -15.34
C LYS A 16 -0.01 -1.95 -14.36
N ILE A 17 0.92 -1.28 -13.67
CA ILE A 17 1.79 -1.94 -12.66
C ILE A 17 0.97 -2.42 -11.47
N LEU A 18 0.01 -1.60 -11.01
CA LEU A 18 -0.81 -1.89 -9.83
C LEU A 18 -2.06 -2.73 -10.15
N GLY A 19 -2.32 -3.05 -11.43
CA GLY A 19 -3.50 -3.80 -11.86
C GLY A 19 -4.83 -3.14 -11.47
N ILE A 20 -4.86 -1.80 -11.42
CA ILE A 20 -6.05 -1.03 -11.04
C ILE A 20 -6.41 0.02 -12.10
N PRO A 21 -7.71 0.34 -12.25
CA PRO A 21 -8.16 1.43 -13.12
C PRO A 21 -7.49 2.76 -12.74
N GLN A 22 -7.15 3.58 -13.75
CA GLN A 22 -6.58 4.92 -13.56
C GLN A 22 -7.30 5.80 -12.49
N PRO A 23 -8.64 5.83 -12.34
CA PRO A 23 -9.28 6.61 -11.28
C PRO A 23 -8.85 6.17 -9.87
N HIS A 24 -8.64 4.87 -9.65
CA HIS A 24 -8.16 4.32 -8.38
C HIS A 24 -6.68 4.70 -8.12
N VAL A 25 -5.87 4.81 -9.16
CA VAL A 25 -4.49 5.32 -9.03
C VAL A 25 -4.53 6.76 -8.52
N SER A 26 -5.45 7.58 -9.05
CA SER A 26 -5.59 8.96 -8.59
C SER A 26 -6.10 9.06 -7.15
N ASP A 27 -6.93 8.13 -6.70
CA ASP A 27 -7.40 8.04 -5.32
C ASP A 27 -6.26 7.69 -4.37
N LEU A 28 -5.45 6.70 -4.75
CA LEU A 28 -4.26 6.30 -4.01
C LEU A 28 -3.26 7.46 -3.90
N MET A 29 -3.01 8.16 -5.01
CA MET A 29 -2.10 9.32 -5.06
C MET A 29 -2.60 10.52 -4.24
N ARG A 30 -3.91 10.65 -4.05
CA ARG A 30 -4.53 11.70 -3.21
C ARG A 30 -4.69 11.28 -1.75
N GLY A 31 -4.09 10.16 -1.34
CA GLY A 31 -4.17 9.67 0.04
C GLY A 31 -5.57 9.18 0.45
N ARG A 32 -6.45 8.88 -0.52
CA ARG A 32 -7.77 8.29 -0.26
C ARG A 32 -7.67 6.79 -0.02
N ALA A 33 -6.84 6.40 0.95
CA ALA A 33 -6.62 5.01 1.33
C ALA A 33 -7.90 4.29 1.80
N ARG A 34 -8.94 5.04 2.21
CA ARG A 34 -10.27 4.50 2.54
C ARG A 34 -10.98 3.81 1.37
N ALA A 35 -10.57 4.08 0.14
CA ALA A 35 -11.14 3.43 -1.04
C ALA A 35 -10.59 2.02 -1.30
N PHE A 36 -9.56 1.60 -0.54
CA PHE A 36 -8.86 0.33 -0.75
C PHE A 36 -8.88 -0.52 0.52
N SER A 37 -9.04 -1.83 0.34
CA SER A 37 -8.84 -2.78 1.44
C SER A 37 -7.36 -2.83 1.83
N ALA A 38 -7.07 -3.27 3.06
CA ALA A 38 -5.71 -3.52 3.51
C ALA A 38 -4.98 -4.53 2.60
N GLU A 39 -5.70 -5.54 2.11
CA GLU A 39 -5.23 -6.51 1.12
C GLU A 39 -4.76 -5.82 -0.15
N ARG A 40 -5.55 -4.91 -0.71
CA ARG A 40 -5.18 -4.21 -1.95
C ARG A 40 -3.96 -3.32 -1.76
N LEU A 41 -3.80 -2.72 -0.59
CA LEU A 41 -2.58 -1.97 -0.25
C LEU A 41 -1.35 -2.87 -0.18
N MET A 42 -1.47 -4.09 0.37
CA MET A 42 -0.37 -5.05 0.39
C MET A 42 0.00 -5.53 -1.02
N GLU A 43 -0.98 -5.76 -1.89
CA GLU A 43 -0.72 -6.09 -3.31
C GLU A 43 0.03 -4.97 -4.04
N PHE A 44 -0.28 -3.70 -3.76
CA PHE A 44 0.46 -2.58 -4.35
C PHE A 44 1.92 -2.54 -3.89
N LEU A 45 2.19 -2.83 -2.61
CA LEU A 45 3.55 -2.92 -2.09
C LEU A 45 4.32 -4.04 -2.79
N ALA A 46 3.70 -5.21 -2.97
CA ALA A 46 4.28 -6.32 -3.72
C ALA A 46 4.56 -5.96 -5.19
N ALA A 47 3.61 -5.32 -5.86
CA ALA A 47 3.79 -4.86 -7.25
C ALA A 47 4.88 -3.79 -7.39
N LEU A 48 5.15 -3.02 -6.34
CA LEU A 48 6.25 -2.06 -6.26
C LEU A 48 7.59 -2.72 -5.88
N GLY A 49 7.65 -4.05 -5.79
CA GLY A 49 8.86 -4.82 -5.50
C GLY A 49 9.22 -4.91 -4.02
N HIS A 50 8.26 -4.70 -3.11
CA HIS A 50 8.47 -4.87 -1.67
C HIS A 50 7.89 -6.21 -1.21
N ASP A 51 8.67 -6.96 -0.44
CA ASP A 51 8.16 -8.12 0.28
C ASP A 51 7.35 -7.68 1.50
N VAL A 52 6.14 -8.22 1.64
CA VAL A 52 5.23 -7.89 2.75
C VAL A 52 5.11 -9.09 3.68
N GLU A 53 5.51 -8.91 4.94
CA GLU A 53 5.39 -9.93 5.98
C GLU A 53 4.35 -9.52 7.05
N VAL A 54 3.37 -10.38 7.30
CA VAL A 54 2.37 -10.17 8.37
C VAL A 54 2.75 -11.02 9.59
N ARG A 55 3.23 -10.36 10.65
CA ARG A 55 3.57 -11.02 11.92
C ARG A 55 2.44 -10.89 12.92
N VAL A 56 1.77 -12.00 13.23
CA VAL A 56 0.75 -12.07 14.28
C VAL A 56 1.40 -12.49 15.60
N LYS A 57 1.16 -11.72 16.67
CA LYS A 57 1.66 -11.99 18.02
C LYS A 57 0.52 -11.83 19.04
N PRO A 58 0.54 -12.57 20.17
CA PRO A 58 -0.43 -12.38 21.23
C PRO A 58 -0.49 -10.92 21.70
N ALA A 59 -1.69 -10.39 21.88
CA ALA A 59 -1.88 -9.03 22.38
C ALA A 59 -1.46 -8.95 23.85
N ARG A 60 -0.68 -7.90 24.20
CA ARG A 60 -0.29 -7.62 25.60
C ARG A 60 -1.37 -6.88 26.40
N LYS A 61 -2.44 -6.44 25.73
CA LYS A 61 -3.60 -5.74 26.29
C LYS A 61 -4.87 -6.44 25.82
N ALA A 62 -6.02 -6.00 26.34
CA ALA A 62 -7.34 -6.54 25.98
C ALA A 62 -7.60 -6.55 24.46
N HIS A 63 -6.99 -5.63 23.70
CA HIS A 63 -7.07 -5.59 22.24
C HIS A 63 -5.68 -5.48 21.59
N GLY A 64 -5.50 -6.16 20.47
CA GLY A 64 -4.33 -6.03 19.61
C GLY A 64 -4.34 -4.71 18.82
N HIS A 65 -3.22 -4.40 18.17
CA HIS A 65 -3.11 -3.27 17.25
C HIS A 65 -2.41 -3.70 15.97
N VAL A 66 -2.70 -3.01 14.88
CA VAL A 66 -2.00 -3.18 13.61
C VAL A 66 -0.87 -2.15 13.56
N SER A 67 0.34 -2.61 13.24
CA SER A 67 1.50 -1.74 13.04
C SER A 67 2.19 -2.11 11.73
N VAL A 68 2.77 -1.10 11.07
CA VAL A 68 3.58 -1.26 9.88
C VAL A 68 4.97 -0.74 10.20
N VAL A 69 5.99 -1.56 9.98
CA VAL A 69 7.40 -1.21 10.22
C VAL A 69 8.10 -1.21 8.87
N VAL A 70 8.76 -0.10 8.55
CA VAL A 70 9.57 0.00 7.32
C VAL A 70 10.98 -0.45 7.68
N ALA A 71 11.47 -1.49 7.01
CA ALA A 71 12.87 -1.89 7.09
C ALA A 71 13.74 -0.87 6.34
N ALA A 72 14.85 -0.48 6.95
CA ALA A 72 15.83 0.44 6.36
C ALA A 72 16.77 -0.29 5.39
#